data_AF-A0A7S1QRV0-F1
#
_entry.id   AF-A0A7S1QRV0-F1
#
_cell.length_a   1.000
_cell.length_b   1.000
_cell.length_c   1.000
_cell.angle_alpha   90.00
_cell.angle_beta   90.00
_cell.angle_gamma   90.00
#
_symmetry.space_group_name_H-M   'P 1'
#
loop_
_entity.id
_entity.type
_entity.pdbx_description
1 polymer ?
#
loop_
_entity_poly.entity_id
_entity_poly.type
_entity_poly.pdbx_seq_one_letter_code
_entity_poly.pdbx_strand_id
1 'polypeptide(L)'
;DELASVSRRRPGGWRHQPERIQAPGSGRWKEWKVKDDRSHPCRRGIFPRTCGVLADLAAWVDVQWAEFSVLEPGAHIRPHTGPTNDRLSLHVCLSTPPRVRIRLGDADAVEYRNGSVLFFDDSFEHEVWHGGDHDRVVLLVQFTHVGLLAPADVASGSAGGRQTEL
;
A
#
# COMPACT_ATOMS: atom_id res chain seq x y z
N ASP A 1 4.53 8.02 11.77
CA ASP A 1 5.17 9.31 12.15
C ASP A 1 5.37 10.32 11.02
N GLU A 2 6.08 9.97 9.95
CA GLU A 2 6.38 10.93 8.87
C GLU A 2 5.10 11.51 8.25
N LEU A 3 4.15 10.64 7.87
CA LEU A 3 2.83 11.04 7.39
C LEU A 3 2.16 12.03 8.35
N ALA A 4 2.02 11.69 9.63
CA ALA A 4 1.37 12.56 10.61
C ALA A 4 2.02 13.95 10.70
N SER A 5 3.36 14.01 10.66
CA SER A 5 4.10 15.28 10.66
C SER A 5 3.91 16.08 9.37
N VAL A 6 3.88 15.41 8.21
CA VAL A 6 3.68 16.03 6.91
C VAL A 6 2.24 16.52 6.75
N SER A 7 1.24 15.70 7.11
CA SER A 7 -0.17 16.05 6.97
C SER A 7 -0.57 17.27 7.80
N ARG A 8 0.03 17.47 8.98
CA ARG A 8 -0.15 18.70 9.76
C ARG A 8 0.42 19.94 9.06
N ARG A 9 1.57 19.80 8.39
CA ARG A 9 2.26 20.92 7.73
C ARG A 9 1.73 21.21 6.32
N ARG A 10 1.09 20.24 5.67
CA ARG A 10 0.64 20.30 4.27
C ARG A 10 -0.76 19.70 4.12
N PRO A 11 -1.80 20.26 4.77
CA PRO A 11 -3.14 19.64 4.77
C PRO A 11 -3.74 19.43 3.38
N GLY A 12 -3.36 20.25 2.38
CA GLY A 12 -3.80 20.12 0.99
C GLY A 12 -3.18 18.97 0.19
N GLY A 13 -2.37 18.12 0.80
CA GLY A 13 -1.82 16.93 0.14
C GLY A 13 -2.81 15.77 0.01
N TRP A 14 -3.85 15.75 0.85
CA TRP A 14 -4.91 14.74 0.80
C TRP A 14 -5.80 14.94 -0.42
N ARG A 15 -6.11 13.83 -1.10
CA ARG A 15 -7.11 13.77 -2.16
C ARG A 15 -8.18 12.76 -1.78
N HIS A 16 -9.41 13.02 -2.18
CA HIS A 16 -10.43 11.98 -2.16
C HIS A 16 -10.09 10.94 -3.23
N GLN A 17 -10.22 9.67 -2.88
CA GLN A 17 -9.95 8.58 -3.81
C GLN A 17 -10.96 8.61 -4.97
N PRO A 18 -10.50 8.72 -6.23
CA PRO A 18 -11.40 9.01 -7.35
C PRO A 18 -12.19 7.78 -7.81
N GLU A 19 -11.80 6.58 -7.36
CA GLU A 19 -12.45 5.35 -7.78
C GLU A 19 -13.89 5.25 -7.28
N ARG A 20 -14.82 4.93 -8.19
CA ARG A 20 -16.25 4.86 -7.90
C ARG A 20 -16.66 3.50 -7.32
N ILE A 21 -15.82 2.92 -6.50
CA ILE A 21 -15.99 1.58 -5.90
C ILE A 21 -16.41 1.62 -4.44
N GLN A 22 -16.32 2.79 -3.80
CA GLN A 22 -16.77 2.95 -2.43
C GLN A 22 -18.29 2.78 -2.31
N ALA A 23 -18.76 2.08 -1.28
CA ALA A 23 -20.17 1.89 -1.02
C ALA A 23 -20.85 3.24 -0.69
N PRO A 24 -22.01 3.56 -1.28
CA PRO A 24 -22.71 4.82 -1.00
C PRO A 24 -23.01 4.99 0.49
N GLY A 25 -22.77 6.19 1.02
CA GLY A 25 -23.04 6.52 2.43
C GLY A 25 -22.05 5.93 3.45
N SER A 26 -21.00 5.24 3.01
CA SER A 26 -19.93 4.73 3.88
C SER A 26 -18.88 5.80 4.23
N GLY A 27 -18.02 5.51 5.21
CA GLY A 27 -16.90 6.38 5.61
C GLY A 27 -15.91 6.65 4.48
N ARG A 28 -15.25 7.82 4.45
CA ARG A 28 -14.46 8.27 3.30
C ARG A 28 -13.16 7.49 3.10
N TRP A 29 -12.72 7.43 1.84
CA TRP A 29 -11.39 7.02 1.44
C TRP A 29 -10.58 8.21 0.92
N LYS A 30 -9.41 8.45 1.52
CA LYS A 30 -8.48 9.52 1.12
C LYS A 30 -7.10 8.94 0.82
N GLU A 31 -6.41 9.56 -0.11
CA GLU A 31 -5.06 9.20 -0.51
C GLU A 31 -4.08 10.37 -0.38
N TRP A 32 -2.80 10.01 -0.25
CA TRP A 32 -1.70 10.91 -0.49
C TRP A 32 -0.60 10.20 -1.28
N LYS A 33 -0.52 10.51 -2.57
CA LYS A 33 0.51 9.96 -3.46
C LYS A 33 1.92 10.35 -3.02
N VAL A 34 2.75 9.32 -2.78
CA VAL A 34 4.18 9.44 -2.46
C VAL A 34 5.01 9.31 -3.73
N LYS A 35 4.63 8.38 -4.62
CA LYS A 35 5.19 8.15 -5.96
C LYS A 35 4.04 7.80 -6.90
N ASP A 36 4.06 8.34 -8.11
CA ASP A 36 3.04 8.08 -9.14
C ASP A 36 3.75 7.68 -10.43
N ASP A 37 3.44 6.52 -10.98
CA ASP A 37 3.99 6.00 -12.25
C ASP A 37 5.53 6.10 -12.43
N ARG A 38 6.03 5.82 -13.65
CA ARG A 38 7.46 5.93 -14.01
C ARG A 38 7.92 7.38 -14.22
N SER A 39 7.00 8.28 -14.53
CA SER A 39 7.27 9.68 -14.86
C SER A 39 7.37 10.59 -13.63
N HIS A 40 6.71 10.26 -12.51
CA HIS A 40 6.86 11.03 -11.28
C HIS A 40 7.75 10.31 -10.26
N PRO A 41 8.95 10.84 -9.99
CA PRO A 41 9.83 10.27 -8.98
C PRO A 41 9.19 10.37 -7.59
N CYS A 42 9.66 9.53 -6.67
CA CYS A 42 9.25 9.61 -5.27
C CYS A 42 9.46 11.03 -4.72
N ARG A 43 8.47 11.56 -4.01
CA ARG A 43 8.45 12.94 -3.48
C ARG A 43 9.37 13.12 -2.27
N ARG A 44 10.68 12.93 -2.45
CA ARG A 44 11.73 12.99 -1.40
C ARG A 44 11.72 14.28 -0.58
N GLY A 45 11.37 15.42 -1.19
CA GLY A 45 11.24 16.70 -0.48
C GLY A 45 10.04 16.81 0.48
N ILE A 46 9.10 15.84 0.42
CA ILE A 46 7.92 15.77 1.29
C ILE A 46 8.03 14.56 2.23
N PHE A 47 8.42 13.40 1.70
CA PHE A 47 8.51 12.14 2.43
C PHE A 47 9.93 11.53 2.34
N PRO A 48 10.96 12.18 2.92
CA PRO A 48 12.34 11.73 2.78
C PRO A 48 12.57 10.31 3.32
N ARG A 49 11.97 9.95 4.47
CA ARG A 49 12.15 8.61 5.06
C ARG A 49 11.41 7.55 4.28
N THR A 50 10.15 7.81 3.93
CA THR A 50 9.34 6.88 3.12
C THR A 50 9.98 6.64 1.76
N CYS A 51 10.47 7.70 1.09
CA CYS A 51 11.19 7.54 -0.17
C CYS A 51 12.55 6.84 -0.03
N GLY A 52 13.19 6.88 1.15
CA GLY A 52 14.35 6.06 1.45
C GLY A 52 14.01 4.57 1.43
N VAL A 53 12.98 4.18 2.18
CA VAL A 53 12.49 2.79 2.22
C VAL A 53 12.04 2.30 0.84
N LEU A 54 11.33 3.14 0.08
CA LEU A 54 10.91 2.79 -1.29
C LEU A 54 12.12 2.62 -2.24
N ALA A 55 13.22 3.34 -2.01
CA ALA A 55 14.44 3.16 -2.79
C ALA A 55 15.16 1.86 -2.44
N ASP A 56 15.17 1.46 -1.17
CA ASP A 56 15.71 0.17 -0.75
C ASP A 56 14.89 -0.99 -1.35
N LEU A 57 13.56 -0.88 -1.36
CA LEU A 57 12.68 -1.85 -2.03
C LEU A 57 12.91 -1.86 -3.56
N ALA A 58 13.13 -0.69 -4.16
CA ALA A 58 13.37 -0.55 -5.59
C ALA A 58 14.71 -1.18 -6.05
N ALA A 59 15.59 -1.59 -5.13
CA ALA A 59 16.76 -2.37 -5.46
C ALA A 59 16.43 -3.82 -5.89
N TRP A 60 15.20 -4.29 -5.60
CA TRP A 60 14.77 -5.67 -5.83
C TRP A 60 13.62 -5.80 -6.82
N VAL A 61 12.74 -4.80 -6.87
CA VAL A 61 11.53 -4.81 -7.71
C VAL A 61 11.30 -3.43 -8.32
N ASP A 62 10.70 -3.38 -9.50
CA ASP A 62 10.32 -2.10 -10.14
C ASP A 62 9.07 -1.52 -9.44
N VAL A 63 9.28 -0.67 -8.43
CA VAL A 63 8.21 0.03 -7.70
C VAL A 63 7.55 1.04 -8.62
N GLN A 64 6.31 0.77 -9.03
CA GLN A 64 5.56 1.62 -9.95
C GLN A 64 4.93 2.81 -9.23
N TRP A 65 4.32 2.55 -8.08
CA TRP A 65 3.41 3.47 -7.44
C TRP A 65 3.41 3.29 -5.93
N ALA A 66 3.25 4.38 -5.18
CA ALA A 66 3.13 4.31 -3.73
C ALA A 66 2.33 5.49 -3.17
N GLU A 67 1.49 5.22 -2.17
CA GLU A 67 0.70 6.23 -1.49
C GLU A 67 0.39 5.88 -0.03
N PHE A 68 0.06 6.90 0.75
CA PHE A 68 -0.67 6.67 1.99
C PHE A 68 -2.16 6.61 1.71
N SER A 69 -2.76 5.46 2.00
CA SER A 69 -4.17 5.20 1.83
C SER A 69 -4.84 5.24 3.22
N VAL A 70 -5.87 6.06 3.38
CA VAL A 70 -6.59 6.28 4.64
C VAL A 70 -8.07 5.98 4.48
N LEU A 71 -8.56 5.01 5.26
CA LEU A 71 -9.98 4.69 5.34
C LEU A 71 -10.53 5.16 6.69
N GLU A 72 -11.60 5.94 6.65
CA GLU A 72 -12.29 6.43 7.85
C GLU A 72 -13.25 5.35 8.41
N PRO A 73 -13.64 5.45 9.69
CA PRO A 73 -14.64 4.57 10.29
C PRO A 73 -15.91 4.41 9.44
N GLY A 74 -16.37 3.16 9.31
CA GLY A 74 -17.56 2.81 8.53
C GLY A 74 -17.34 2.77 7.02
N ALA A 75 -16.12 3.01 6.51
CA ALA A 75 -15.82 2.85 5.08
C ALA A 75 -16.03 1.40 4.62
N HIS A 76 -16.54 1.25 3.39
CA HIS A 76 -16.65 -0.03 2.71
C HIS A 76 -16.27 0.15 1.25
N ILE A 77 -15.20 -0.51 0.83
CA ILE A 77 -14.81 -0.62 -0.57
C ILE A 77 -15.47 -1.89 -1.09
N ARG A 78 -16.36 -1.75 -2.07
CA ARG A 78 -17.13 -2.86 -2.65
C ARG A 78 -16.19 -3.86 -3.36
N PRO A 79 -16.66 -5.10 -3.63
CA PRO A 79 -15.92 -6.04 -4.45
C PRO A 79 -15.52 -5.42 -5.79
N HIS A 80 -14.23 -5.49 -6.11
CA HIS A 80 -13.67 -4.97 -7.34
C HIS A 80 -12.36 -5.68 -7.67
N THR A 81 -11.86 -5.45 -8.88
CA THR A 81 -10.56 -5.92 -9.34
C THR A 81 -9.72 -4.71 -9.76
N GLY A 82 -8.41 -4.84 -9.58
CA GLY A 82 -7.43 -4.00 -10.25
C GLY A 82 -7.53 -4.15 -11.77
N PRO A 83 -7.07 -3.15 -12.54
CA PRO A 83 -7.23 -3.13 -13.99
C PRO A 83 -6.26 -4.05 -14.75
N THR A 84 -5.25 -4.61 -14.07
CA THR A 84 -4.16 -5.38 -14.69
C THR A 84 -3.54 -6.32 -13.66
N ASN A 85 -2.95 -7.42 -14.14
CA ASN A 85 -2.15 -8.37 -13.35
C ASN A 85 -0.63 -8.16 -13.55
N ASP A 86 -0.22 -7.07 -14.20
CA ASP A 86 1.20 -6.75 -14.41
C ASP A 86 1.93 -6.24 -13.17
N ARG A 87 1.21 -6.11 -12.05
CA ARG A 87 1.70 -5.59 -10.78
C ARG A 87 1.11 -6.36 -9.61
N LEU A 88 1.81 -6.30 -8.50
CA LEU A 88 1.37 -6.82 -7.21
C LEU A 88 1.26 -5.68 -6.21
N SER A 89 0.32 -5.83 -5.28
CA SER A 89 -0.03 -4.83 -4.27
C SER A 89 0.49 -5.24 -2.90
N LEU A 90 1.15 -4.30 -2.24
CA LEU A 90 1.69 -4.44 -0.89
C LEU A 90 1.11 -3.36 0.01
N HIS A 91 0.44 -3.77 1.08
CA HIS A 91 -0.09 -2.88 2.11
C HIS A 91 0.77 -3.02 3.38
N VAL A 92 1.57 -2.00 3.70
CA VAL A 92 2.21 -1.89 5.01
C VAL A 92 1.22 -1.26 5.99
N CYS A 93 0.84 -2.00 7.03
CA CYS A 93 -0.16 -1.58 7.99
C CYS A 93 0.47 -0.68 9.06
N LEU A 94 0.23 0.64 8.96
CA LEU A 94 0.90 1.62 9.81
C LEU A 94 0.10 1.95 11.08
N SER A 95 -1.21 2.09 10.95
CA SER A 95 -2.12 2.38 12.07
C SER A 95 -3.51 1.92 11.69
N THR A 96 -4.02 0.90 12.36
CA THR A 96 -5.30 0.28 12.04
C THR A 96 -6.01 -0.12 13.33
N PRO A 97 -7.29 0.27 13.53
CA PRO A 97 -8.09 -0.30 14.61
C PRO A 97 -8.43 -1.78 14.36
N PRO A 98 -8.89 -2.50 15.41
CA PRO A 98 -9.54 -3.80 15.23
C PRO A 98 -10.75 -3.73 14.29
N ARG A 99 -11.16 -4.89 13.74
CA ARG A 99 -12.32 -5.05 12.85
C ARG A 99 -12.20 -4.34 11.49
N VAL A 100 -10.98 -4.07 11.04
CA VAL A 100 -10.72 -3.66 9.64
C VAL A 100 -10.19 -4.88 8.90
N ARG A 101 -10.89 -5.27 7.83
CA ARG A 101 -10.67 -6.55 7.15
C ARG A 101 -10.67 -6.41 5.64
N ILE A 102 -9.93 -7.29 4.98
CA ILE A 102 -9.91 -7.44 3.52
C ILE A 102 -10.20 -8.90 3.16
N ARG A 103 -11.03 -9.10 2.13
CA ARG A 103 -11.21 -10.39 1.47
C ARG A 103 -10.47 -10.38 0.15
N LEU A 104 -9.82 -11.50 -0.18
CA LEU A 104 -9.06 -11.71 -1.41
C LEU A 104 -9.61 -12.98 -2.09
N GLY A 105 -10.23 -12.83 -3.26
CA GLY A 105 -10.93 -13.91 -3.96
C GLY A 105 -12.00 -14.57 -3.08
N ASP A 106 -12.03 -15.90 -3.13
CA ASP A 106 -12.97 -16.73 -2.35
C ASP A 106 -12.45 -17.10 -0.95
N ALA A 107 -11.30 -16.55 -0.53
CA ALA A 107 -10.74 -16.83 0.79
C ALA A 107 -11.52 -16.11 1.91
N ASP A 108 -11.32 -16.58 3.14
CA ASP A 108 -11.82 -15.87 4.32
C ASP A 108 -11.17 -14.48 4.45
N ALA A 109 -11.96 -13.52 4.96
CA ALA A 109 -11.46 -12.18 5.18
C ALA A 109 -10.39 -12.16 6.29
N VAL A 110 -9.27 -11.48 6.03
CA VAL A 110 -8.17 -11.31 6.97
C VAL A 110 -8.20 -9.91 7.57
N GLU A 111 -7.88 -9.80 8.86
CA GLU A 111 -7.77 -8.51 9.54
C GLU A 111 -6.42 -7.84 9.28
N TYR A 112 -6.45 -6.52 9.09
CA TYR A 112 -5.26 -5.68 9.09
C TYR A 112 -4.67 -5.61 10.50
N ARG A 113 -3.34 -5.76 10.61
CA ARG A 113 -2.63 -5.73 11.91
C ARG A 113 -1.49 -4.73 11.87
N ASN A 114 -1.34 -3.89 12.90
CA ASN A 114 -0.27 -2.91 12.94
C ASN A 114 1.11 -3.57 12.83
N GLY A 115 1.98 -3.01 11.98
CA GLY A 115 3.31 -3.54 11.70
C GLY A 115 3.34 -4.75 10.76
N SER A 116 2.19 -5.30 10.35
CA SER A 116 2.15 -6.38 9.36
C SER A 116 2.13 -5.86 7.93
N VAL A 117 2.44 -6.76 7.01
CA VAL A 117 2.33 -6.53 5.57
C VAL A 117 1.30 -7.50 5.00
N LEU A 118 0.41 -6.98 4.16
CA LEU A 118 -0.40 -7.80 3.26
C LEU A 118 0.20 -7.68 1.86
N PHE A 119 0.35 -8.81 1.18
CA PHE A 119 0.89 -8.89 -0.16
C PHE A 119 -0.04 -9.75 -1.00
N PHE A 120 -0.56 -9.19 -2.09
CA PHE A 120 -1.57 -9.84 -2.90
C PHE A 120 -1.59 -9.28 -4.33
N ASP A 121 -2.17 -10.06 -5.23
CA ASP A 121 -2.47 -9.62 -6.59
C ASP A 121 -3.86 -8.97 -6.58
N ASP A 122 -3.92 -7.65 -6.81
CA ASP A 122 -5.17 -6.91 -6.80
C ASP A 122 -6.02 -7.12 -8.05
N SER A 123 -5.51 -7.81 -9.09
CA SER A 123 -6.30 -8.23 -10.25
C SER A 123 -7.37 -9.27 -9.90
N PHE A 124 -7.19 -9.98 -8.78
CA PHE A 124 -8.24 -10.82 -8.19
C PHE A 124 -9.25 -9.96 -7.44
N GLU A 125 -10.50 -10.43 -7.40
CA GLU A 125 -11.55 -9.71 -6.69
C GLU A 125 -11.16 -9.51 -5.22
N HIS A 126 -11.31 -8.30 -4.72
CA HIS A 126 -11.07 -7.99 -3.32
C HIS A 126 -12.05 -6.95 -2.79
N GLU A 127 -12.24 -6.99 -1.47
CA GLU A 127 -13.25 -6.19 -0.78
C GLU A 127 -12.72 -5.78 0.60
N VAL A 128 -12.99 -4.53 1.02
CA VAL A 128 -12.44 -3.99 2.28
C VAL A 128 -13.53 -3.38 3.14
N TRP A 129 -13.59 -3.76 4.41
CA TRP A 129 -14.54 -3.22 5.38
C TRP A 129 -13.82 -2.58 6.56
N HIS A 130 -14.30 -1.42 7.00
CA HIS A 130 -13.77 -0.70 8.14
C HIS A 130 -14.78 -0.66 9.31
N GLY A 131 -14.76 -1.68 10.17
CA GLY A 131 -15.58 -1.77 11.38
C GLY A 131 -14.95 -1.19 12.66
N GLY A 132 -13.80 -0.52 12.53
CA GLY A 132 -13.07 0.11 13.63
C GLY A 132 -13.55 1.53 13.98
N ASP A 133 -12.94 2.12 15.00
CA ASP A 133 -13.35 3.39 15.64
C ASP A 133 -12.46 4.61 15.29
N HIS A 134 -11.34 4.40 14.61
CA HIS A 134 -10.47 5.47 14.09
C HIS A 134 -9.91 5.11 12.72
N ASP A 135 -9.21 6.03 12.06
CA ASP A 135 -8.73 5.83 10.70
C ASP A 135 -7.78 4.63 10.57
N ARG A 136 -7.98 3.81 9.52
CA ARG A 136 -6.99 2.85 9.03
C ARG A 136 -6.05 3.53 8.04
N VAL A 137 -4.76 3.51 8.36
CA VAL A 137 -3.67 4.07 7.57
C VAL A 137 -2.74 2.95 7.11
N VAL A 138 -2.58 2.83 5.79
CA VAL A 138 -1.60 1.93 5.17
C VAL A 138 -0.70 2.70 4.21
N LEU A 139 0.55 2.27 4.08
CA LEU A 139 1.36 2.60 2.90
C LEU A 139 1.07 1.53 1.86
N LEU A 140 0.36 1.93 0.80
CA LEU A 140 0.10 1.10 -0.36
C LEU A 140 1.28 1.25 -1.32
N VAL A 141 1.88 0.14 -1.74
CA VAL A 141 2.94 0.10 -2.74
C VAL A 141 2.54 -0.90 -3.82
N GLN A 142 2.60 -0.48 -5.08
CA GLN A 142 2.47 -1.38 -6.23
C GLN A 142 3.81 -1.49 -6.95
N PHE A 143 4.20 -2.71 -7.29
CA PHE A 143 5.43 -3.01 -8.02
C PHE A 143 5.17 -4.07 -9.08
N THR A 144 6.02 -4.10 -10.11
CA THR A 144 5.89 -5.03 -11.23
C THR A 144 5.80 -6.47 -10.76
N HIS A 145 4.86 -7.21 -11.33
CA HIS A 145 4.65 -8.62 -11.04
C HIS A 145 5.94 -9.40 -11.34
N VAL A 146 6.43 -10.16 -10.36
CA VAL A 146 7.75 -10.82 -10.45
C VAL A 146 7.85 -11.81 -11.62
N GLY A 147 6.74 -12.41 -12.03
CA GLY A 147 6.65 -13.26 -13.21
C GLY A 147 6.89 -12.54 -14.56
N LEU A 148 6.95 -11.21 -14.56
CA LEU A 148 7.28 -10.39 -15.74
C LEU A 148 8.74 -9.92 -15.76
N LEU A 149 9.50 -10.16 -14.69
CA LEU A 149 10.91 -9.83 -14.64
C LEU A 149 11.68 -10.80 -15.54
N ALA A 150 12.60 -10.29 -16.37
CA ALA A 150 13.48 -11.18 -17.11
C ALA A 150 14.38 -11.96 -16.11
N PRO A 151 14.86 -13.17 -16.45
CA PRO A 151 15.76 -13.93 -15.57
C PRO A 151 17.00 -13.16 -15.10
N ALA A 152 17.45 -12.16 -15.87
CA ALA A 152 18.57 -11.28 -15.54
C ALA A 152 18.21 -10.13 -14.56
N ASP A 153 16.93 -9.78 -14.46
CA ASP A 153 16.42 -8.72 -13.57
C ASP A 153 16.04 -9.27 -12.18
N VAL A 154 15.97 -10.60 -12.03
CA VAL A 154 15.98 -11.30 -10.74
C VAL A 154 17.42 -11.35 -10.22
N ALA A 155 18.06 -10.20 -10.04
CA ALA A 155 19.45 -10.14 -9.62
C ALA A 155 19.60 -10.51 -8.13
N SER A 156 20.16 -11.70 -7.91
CA SER A 156 21.17 -12.02 -6.89
C SER A 156 21.17 -11.14 -5.63
N GLY A 157 20.24 -11.43 -4.72
CA GLY A 157 20.41 -11.08 -3.32
C GLY A 157 21.59 -11.81 -2.72
N SER A 158 22.81 -11.31 -2.93
CA SER A 158 23.96 -11.75 -2.15
C SER A 158 23.71 -11.35 -0.70
N ALA A 159 23.23 -12.31 0.08
CA ALA A 159 23.16 -12.21 1.53
C ALA A 159 24.60 -12.14 2.06
N GLY A 160 25.17 -10.93 2.12
CA GLY A 160 26.39 -10.62 2.87
C GLY A 160 26.17 -10.62 4.38
N GLY A 161 25.28 -11.47 4.89
CA GLY A 161 25.05 -11.66 6.32
C GLY A 161 26.10 -12.60 6.87
N ARG A 162 27.06 -12.05 7.63
CA ARG A 162 28.00 -12.87 8.42
C ARG A 162 27.17 -13.78 9.32
N GLN A 163 27.31 -15.08 9.14
CA GLN A 163 26.96 -16.05 10.17
C GLN A 163 27.77 -15.69 11.42
N THR A 164 27.07 -15.30 12.47
CA THR A 164 27.61 -15.36 13.83
C THR A 164 27.08 -16.67 14.38
N GLU A 165 27.94 -17.68 14.39
CA GLU A 165 27.70 -18.94 15.09
C GLU A 165 27.63 -18.67 16.60
N LEU A 166 26.65 -19.29 17.25
CA LEU A 166 26.65 -19.61 18.67
C LEU A 166 26.76 -21.13 18.78
#